data_AF-A0A9C8KA43-F1
#
_entry.id   AF-A0A9C8KA43-F1
#
_cell.length_a   1.000
_cell.length_b   1.000
_cell.length_c   1.000
_cell.angle_alpha   90.00
_cell.angle_beta   90.00
_cell.angle_gamma   90.00
#
_symmetry.space_group_name_H-M   'P 1'
#
loop_
_entity.id
_entity.type
_entity.pdbx_description
1 polymer ?
#
loop_
_entity_poly.entity_id
_entity_poly.type
_entity_poly.pdbx_seq_one_letter_code
_entity_poly.pdbx_strand_id
1 'polypeptide(L)'
;MATKKSTKKAVDSPSGSPPELIVVSKSVETPHAMEAMEAAKAKSKPPQNTLAGFVVGQKLQLVPLFGDTDEEVADIVSKSSALEGENDLSKMRQFYKVEAASDENLEDLAASLNKLDEVEGAYVKPGCMPPVYFEDDGTAEMPEGDDVPISQNLTNNQGYLNAAPQGVDARYAWTLPGGRGNGVNIIDIEGGWNFSHEDLRTNVGGLLGGTNSIDPQWRCL
;
A
#
# COMPACT_ATOMS: atom_id res chain seq x y z
N MET A 1 6.65 12.98 44.57
CA MET A 1 7.16 13.51 43.30
C MET A 1 6.25 13.00 42.20
N ALA A 2 5.49 13.88 41.54
CA ALA A 2 4.64 13.50 40.41
C ALA A 2 5.51 13.40 39.16
N THR A 3 5.59 12.22 38.56
CA THR A 3 6.19 12.00 37.25
C THR A 3 5.35 12.73 36.20
N LYS A 4 5.87 13.84 35.69
CA LYS A 4 5.31 14.55 34.54
C LYS A 4 5.35 13.58 33.35
N LYS A 5 4.21 13.07 32.89
CA LYS A 5 4.12 12.38 31.59
C LYS A 5 4.53 13.41 30.53
N SER A 6 5.70 13.22 29.93
CA SER A 6 6.09 13.96 28.73
C SER A 6 5.17 13.49 27.61
N THR A 7 4.18 14.30 27.25
CA THR A 7 3.38 14.11 26.04
C THR A 7 4.26 14.54 24.88
N LYS A 8 5.01 13.60 24.30
CA LYS A 8 5.77 13.84 23.06
C LYS A 8 4.78 14.36 22.01
N LYS A 9 5.06 15.53 21.44
CA LYS A 9 4.23 16.11 20.40
C LYS A 9 4.59 15.42 19.08
N ALA A 10 3.59 14.92 18.38
CA ALA A 10 3.78 14.43 17.01
C ALA A 10 4.01 15.65 16.11
N VAL A 11 5.00 15.57 15.22
CA VAL A 11 5.14 16.54 14.12
C VAL A 11 4.05 16.29 13.10
N ASP A 12 3.53 17.35 12.46
CA ASP A 12 2.50 17.26 11.41
C ASP A 12 2.94 16.23 10.37
N SER A 13 2.33 15.04 10.47
CA SER A 13 2.54 13.95 9.54
C SER A 13 1.51 14.12 8.43
N PRO A 14 1.88 13.88 7.16
CA PRO A 14 0.93 14.05 6.08
C PRO A 14 -0.30 13.15 6.28
N SER A 15 -1.45 13.61 5.76
CA SER A 15 -2.72 12.89 5.96
C SER A 15 -2.67 11.51 5.31
N GLY A 16 -2.90 10.48 6.12
CA GLY A 16 -2.94 9.10 5.66
C GLY A 16 -4.01 8.85 4.60
N SER A 17 -3.94 7.69 3.93
CA SER A 17 -5.01 7.26 3.04
C SER A 17 -6.31 7.07 3.84
N PRO A 18 -7.50 7.32 3.26
CA PRO A 18 -8.76 7.01 3.93
C PRO A 18 -8.91 5.49 4.13
N PRO A 19 -9.80 5.05 5.04
CA PRO A 19 -10.21 3.66 5.11
C PRO A 19 -10.89 3.20 3.81
N GLU A 20 -10.76 1.91 3.49
CA GLU A 20 -11.30 1.31 2.27
C GLU A 20 -12.17 0.10 2.60
N LEU A 21 -13.32 -0.03 1.96
CA LEU A 21 -14.16 -1.22 2.09
C LEU A 21 -13.70 -2.28 1.10
N ILE A 22 -13.26 -3.43 1.62
CA ILE A 22 -12.78 -4.58 0.84
C ILE A 22 -13.80 -5.71 0.92
N VAL A 23 -14.06 -6.34 -0.23
CA VAL A 23 -14.88 -7.55 -0.38
C VAL A 23 -14.03 -8.66 -0.96
N VAL A 24 -14.12 -9.84 -0.35
CA VAL A 24 -13.50 -11.07 -0.82
C VAL A 24 -14.62 -11.98 -1.32
N SER A 25 -14.61 -12.30 -2.61
CA SER A 25 -15.54 -13.25 -3.24
C SER A 25 -15.10 -14.69 -3.00
N LYS A 26 -16.07 -15.60 -2.81
CA LYS A 26 -15.83 -17.04 -2.79
C LYS A 26 -15.39 -17.58 -4.16
N SER A 27 -15.67 -16.84 -5.24
CA SER A 27 -15.33 -17.24 -6.60
C SER A 27 -14.01 -16.60 -7.04
N VAL A 28 -13.13 -17.41 -7.63
CA VAL A 28 -11.95 -16.94 -8.36
C VAL A 28 -12.24 -16.74 -9.85
N GLU A 29 -13.40 -17.19 -10.34
CA GLU A 29 -13.73 -17.19 -11.77
C GLU A 29 -14.76 -16.12 -12.17
N THR A 30 -15.61 -15.72 -11.23
CA THR A 30 -16.72 -14.81 -11.49
C THR A 30 -16.22 -13.36 -11.59
N PRO A 31 -16.47 -12.66 -12.71
CA PRO A 31 -16.03 -11.28 -12.90
C PRO A 31 -17.04 -10.30 -12.28
N HIS A 32 -17.05 -10.21 -10.95
CA HIS A 32 -18.12 -9.51 -10.23
C HIS A 32 -18.16 -8.00 -10.51
N ALA A 33 -17.03 -7.36 -10.82
CA ALA A 33 -17.01 -5.94 -11.15
C ALA A 33 -17.67 -5.71 -12.52
N MET A 34 -17.37 -6.56 -13.51
CA MET A 34 -18.05 -6.55 -14.81
C MET A 34 -19.55 -6.83 -14.66
N GLU A 35 -19.95 -7.87 -13.92
CA GLU A 35 -21.36 -8.20 -13.67
C GLU A 35 -22.13 -7.03 -13.04
N ALA A 36 -21.55 -6.37 -12.04
CA ALA A 36 -22.15 -5.20 -11.40
C ALA A 36 -22.27 -4.02 -12.38
N MET A 37 -21.25 -3.77 -13.20
CA MET A 37 -21.27 -2.72 -14.22
C MET A 37 -22.35 -2.97 -15.28
N GLU A 38 -22.50 -4.20 -15.76
CA GLU A 38 -23.53 -4.58 -16.72
C GLU A 38 -24.92 -4.49 -16.11
N ALA A 39 -25.09 -5.00 -14.88
CA ALA A 39 -26.33 -4.91 -14.12
C ALA A 39 -26.75 -3.44 -13.88
N ALA A 40 -25.79 -2.52 -13.67
CA ALA A 40 -26.07 -1.09 -13.55
C ALA A 40 -26.72 -0.50 -14.82
N LYS A 41 -26.39 -1.03 -16.01
CA LYS A 41 -26.92 -0.60 -17.31
C LYS A 41 -28.18 -1.37 -17.75
N ALA A 42 -28.43 -2.53 -17.15
CA ALA A 42 -29.55 -3.40 -17.50
C ALA A 42 -30.93 -2.83 -17.06
N LYS A 43 -31.98 -3.18 -17.82
CA LYS A 43 -33.38 -2.82 -17.52
C LYS A 43 -33.95 -3.58 -16.31
N SER A 44 -33.49 -4.82 -16.11
CA SER A 44 -33.84 -5.64 -14.96
C SER A 44 -32.62 -5.73 -14.05
N LYS A 45 -32.82 -5.53 -12.75
CA LYS A 45 -31.74 -5.59 -11.76
C LYS A 45 -31.66 -7.00 -11.17
N PRO A 46 -30.45 -7.52 -10.92
CA PRO A 46 -30.30 -8.80 -10.25
C PRO A 46 -30.86 -8.75 -8.81
N PRO A 47 -31.18 -9.90 -8.22
CA PRO A 47 -31.67 -9.98 -6.85
C PRO A 47 -30.71 -9.33 -5.84
N GLN A 48 -31.24 -8.60 -4.84
CA GLN A 48 -30.43 -7.88 -3.84
C GLN A 48 -29.54 -8.79 -2.97
N ASN A 49 -29.81 -10.10 -2.93
CA ASN A 49 -28.99 -11.09 -2.23
C ASN A 49 -27.78 -11.57 -3.05
N THR A 50 -27.61 -11.11 -4.28
CA THR A 50 -26.38 -11.28 -5.08
C THR A 50 -25.45 -10.09 -4.89
N LEU A 51 -24.15 -10.26 -5.10
CA LEU A 51 -23.19 -9.16 -4.96
C LEU A 51 -23.49 -8.01 -5.95
N ALA A 52 -23.72 -8.34 -7.22
CA ALA A 52 -24.08 -7.35 -8.23
C ALA A 52 -25.39 -6.61 -7.89
N GLY A 53 -26.40 -7.33 -7.37
CA GLY A 53 -27.67 -6.73 -6.97
C GLY A 53 -27.56 -5.82 -5.76
N PHE A 54 -26.74 -6.20 -4.77
CA PHE A 54 -26.43 -5.36 -3.62
C PHE A 54 -25.73 -4.06 -4.05
N VAL A 55 -24.63 -4.18 -4.81
CA VAL A 55 -23.82 -3.04 -5.29
C VAL A 55 -24.69 -2.06 -6.08
N VAL A 56 -25.45 -2.54 -7.06
CA VAL A 56 -26.31 -1.68 -7.89
C VAL A 56 -27.47 -1.10 -7.09
N GLY A 57 -28.07 -1.88 -6.18
CA GLY A 57 -29.18 -1.45 -5.33
C GLY A 57 -28.80 -0.31 -4.38
N GLN A 58 -27.57 -0.35 -3.86
CA GLN A 58 -27.00 0.68 -2.98
C GLN A 58 -26.26 1.78 -3.73
N LYS A 59 -26.26 1.76 -5.07
CA LYS A 59 -25.54 2.73 -5.94
C LYS A 59 -24.02 2.80 -5.66
N LEU A 60 -23.44 1.67 -5.27
CA LEU A 60 -22.01 1.50 -5.05
C LEU A 60 -21.31 1.15 -6.36
N GLN A 61 -19.98 1.24 -6.39
CA GLN A 61 -19.16 0.63 -7.43
C GLN A 61 -18.29 -0.47 -6.85
N LEU A 62 -18.03 -1.49 -7.65
CA LEU A 62 -17.14 -2.60 -7.31
C LEU A 62 -15.98 -2.57 -8.30
N VAL A 63 -14.76 -2.49 -7.78
CA VAL A 63 -13.53 -2.40 -8.57
C VAL A 63 -12.59 -3.52 -8.12
N PRO A 64 -11.96 -4.29 -9.02
CA PRO A 64 -10.96 -5.27 -8.60
C PRO A 64 -9.81 -4.61 -7.83
N LEU A 65 -9.23 -5.32 -6.86
CA LEU A 65 -8.18 -4.73 -6.02
C LEU A 65 -6.81 -4.67 -6.72
N PHE A 66 -6.56 -5.58 -7.66
CA PHE A 66 -5.26 -5.77 -8.30
C PHE A 66 -5.22 -5.38 -9.79
N GLY A 67 -6.17 -4.57 -10.23
CA GLY A 67 -6.31 -4.08 -11.61
C GLY A 67 -7.57 -3.23 -11.75
N ASP A 68 -7.73 -2.54 -12.87
CA ASP A 68 -8.89 -1.66 -13.09
C ASP A 68 -10.13 -2.44 -13.53
N THR A 69 -9.95 -3.62 -14.16
CA THR A 69 -11.04 -4.50 -14.60
C THR A 69 -10.77 -5.98 -14.31
N ASP A 70 -11.83 -6.79 -14.30
CA ASP A 70 -11.73 -8.24 -14.07
C ASP A 70 -10.84 -8.91 -15.14
N GLU A 71 -10.91 -8.42 -16.38
CA GLU A 71 -10.08 -8.89 -17.49
C GLU A 71 -8.60 -8.60 -17.25
N GLU A 72 -8.26 -7.40 -16.74
CA GLU A 72 -6.87 -7.05 -16.44
C GLU A 72 -6.29 -7.96 -15.36
N VAL A 73 -7.05 -8.22 -14.28
CA VAL A 73 -6.61 -9.14 -13.23
C VAL A 73 -6.48 -10.57 -13.77
N ALA A 74 -7.40 -11.03 -14.60
CA ALA A 74 -7.30 -12.33 -15.25
C ALA A 74 -6.06 -12.44 -16.16
N ASP A 75 -5.71 -11.37 -16.89
CA ASP A 75 -4.50 -11.27 -17.69
C ASP A 75 -3.22 -11.33 -16.83
N ILE A 76 -3.20 -10.69 -15.67
CA ILE A 76 -2.07 -10.76 -14.73
C ILE A 76 -1.89 -12.20 -14.23
N VAL A 77 -2.97 -12.84 -13.79
CA VAL A 77 -2.95 -14.23 -13.30
C VAL A 77 -2.52 -15.21 -14.39
N SER A 78 -3.01 -15.05 -15.62
CA SER A 78 -2.62 -15.93 -16.72
C SER A 78 -1.14 -15.78 -17.09
N LYS A 79 -0.62 -14.54 -17.14
CA LYS A 79 0.80 -14.27 -17.40
C LYS A 79 1.69 -14.84 -16.30
N SER A 80 1.28 -14.75 -15.03
CA SER A 80 2.07 -15.32 -13.92
C SER A 80 2.13 -16.84 -13.97
N SER A 81 1.04 -17.50 -14.34
CA SER A 81 0.99 -18.96 -14.47
C SER A 81 1.91 -19.51 -15.57
N ALA A 82 2.27 -18.67 -16.55
CA ALA A 82 3.21 -19.00 -17.62
C ALA A 82 4.69 -18.81 -17.24
N LEU A 83 4.96 -18.08 -16.16
CA LEU A 83 6.31 -17.93 -15.61
C LEU A 83 6.56 -19.10 -14.65
N GLU A 84 7.70 -19.78 -14.75
CA GLU A 84 8.06 -20.89 -13.87
C GLU A 84 8.16 -20.41 -12.41
N GLY A 85 7.06 -20.52 -11.66
CA GLY A 85 6.94 -20.15 -10.25
C GLY A 85 5.75 -20.85 -9.60
N GLU A 86 5.91 -21.27 -8.33
CA GLU A 86 4.89 -22.05 -7.59
C GLU A 86 3.70 -21.21 -7.06
N ASN A 87 3.66 -19.91 -7.36
CA ASN A 87 2.65 -19.02 -6.78
C ASN A 87 1.38 -19.00 -7.64
N ASP A 88 0.36 -19.73 -7.19
CA ASP A 88 -1.01 -19.60 -7.68
C ASP A 88 -1.58 -18.22 -7.33
N LEU A 89 -1.65 -17.35 -8.34
CA LEU A 89 -2.19 -15.99 -8.21
C LEU A 89 -3.71 -15.92 -8.47
N SER A 90 -4.39 -17.05 -8.73
CA SER A 90 -5.83 -17.07 -9.01
C SER A 90 -6.68 -16.35 -7.96
N LYS A 91 -6.23 -16.39 -6.70
CA LYS A 91 -6.87 -15.69 -5.57
C LYS A 91 -6.92 -14.17 -5.71
N MET A 92 -6.06 -13.55 -6.53
CA MET A 92 -6.14 -12.11 -6.80
C MET A 92 -7.50 -11.71 -7.37
N ARG A 93 -8.19 -12.62 -8.07
CA ARG A 93 -9.53 -12.41 -8.65
C ARG A 93 -10.66 -12.39 -7.61
N GLN A 94 -10.37 -12.71 -6.35
CA GLN A 94 -11.37 -12.69 -5.27
C GLN A 94 -11.52 -11.31 -4.64
N PHE A 95 -10.54 -10.41 -4.78
CA PHE A 95 -10.48 -9.18 -4.00
C PHE A 95 -11.01 -7.98 -4.77
N TYR A 96 -11.96 -7.28 -4.16
CA TYR A 96 -12.59 -6.09 -4.71
C TYR A 96 -12.60 -4.97 -3.69
N LYS A 97 -12.40 -3.74 -4.16
CA LYS A 97 -12.68 -2.51 -3.44
C LYS A 97 -14.11 -2.06 -3.76
N VAL A 98 -14.85 -1.65 -2.73
CA VAL A 98 -16.16 -1.02 -2.89
C VAL A 98 -15.99 0.48 -2.80
N GLU A 99 -16.38 1.20 -3.84
CA GLU A 99 -16.44 2.66 -3.82
C GLU A 99 -17.84 3.11 -3.39
N ALA A 100 -17.87 3.82 -2.28
CA ALA A 100 -19.07 4.36 -1.65
C ALA A 100 -18.96 5.89 -1.55
N ALA A 101 -20.10 6.57 -1.36
CA ALA A 101 -20.10 7.99 -1.04
C ALA A 101 -19.45 8.25 0.34
N SER A 102 -18.88 9.44 0.54
CA SER A 102 -18.08 9.74 1.73
C SER A 102 -18.86 9.78 3.05
N ASP A 103 -20.19 9.86 2.98
CA ASP A 103 -21.11 9.85 4.12
C ASP A 103 -21.66 8.45 4.45
N GLU A 104 -21.33 7.44 3.64
CA GLU A 104 -21.71 6.05 3.90
C GLU A 104 -20.95 5.47 5.09
N ASN A 105 -21.64 4.64 5.87
CA ASN A 105 -21.03 3.88 6.95
C ASN A 105 -20.43 2.58 6.40
N LEU A 106 -19.10 2.55 6.25
CA LEU A 106 -18.40 1.42 5.64
C LEU A 106 -18.53 0.13 6.46
N GLU A 107 -18.63 0.24 7.78
CA GLU A 107 -18.80 -0.90 8.69
C GLU A 107 -20.19 -1.55 8.53
N ASP A 108 -21.24 -0.74 8.38
CA ASP A 108 -22.60 -1.23 8.13
C ASP A 108 -22.71 -1.89 6.74
N LEU A 109 -22.03 -1.32 5.74
CA LEU A 109 -21.91 -1.93 4.41
C LEU A 109 -21.17 -3.27 4.47
N ALA A 110 -20.02 -3.33 5.17
CA ALA A 110 -19.27 -4.57 5.38
C ALA A 110 -20.14 -5.63 6.08
N ALA A 111 -20.86 -5.27 7.14
CA ALA A 111 -21.76 -6.18 7.85
C ALA A 111 -22.91 -6.69 6.97
N SER A 112 -23.38 -5.89 6.02
CA SER A 112 -24.42 -6.28 5.07
C SER A 112 -23.88 -7.20 3.96
N LEU A 113 -22.70 -6.89 3.42
CA LEU A 113 -22.01 -7.70 2.40
C LEU A 113 -21.66 -9.09 2.94
N ASN A 114 -21.25 -9.20 4.21
CA ASN A 114 -20.96 -10.48 4.87
C ASN A 114 -22.18 -11.43 4.97
N LYS A 115 -23.40 -10.96 4.69
CA LYS A 115 -24.61 -11.80 4.68
C LYS A 115 -24.90 -12.42 3.30
N LEU A 116 -24.16 -12.02 2.26
CA LEU A 116 -24.36 -12.52 0.90
C LEU A 116 -23.65 -13.87 0.72
N ASP A 117 -24.32 -14.82 0.06
CA ASP A 117 -23.77 -16.16 -0.14
C ASP A 117 -22.52 -16.16 -1.05
N GLU A 118 -22.37 -15.17 -1.93
CA GLU A 118 -21.23 -15.01 -2.83
C GLU A 118 -19.97 -14.45 -2.14
N VAL A 119 -20.12 -13.84 -0.96
CA VAL A 119 -19.05 -13.15 -0.24
C VAL A 119 -18.41 -14.09 0.79
N GLU A 120 -17.10 -14.26 0.71
CA GLU A 120 -16.28 -14.98 1.69
C GLU A 120 -16.02 -14.11 2.93
N GLY A 121 -15.78 -12.81 2.71
CA GLY A 121 -15.64 -11.84 3.78
C GLY A 121 -15.68 -10.41 3.25
N ALA A 122 -16.14 -9.48 4.07
CA ALA A 122 -16.06 -8.05 3.81
C ALA A 122 -15.56 -7.32 5.06
N TYR A 123 -14.63 -6.38 4.90
CA TYR A 123 -14.03 -5.65 6.01
C TYR A 123 -13.57 -4.25 5.61
N VAL A 124 -13.49 -3.37 6.60
CA VAL A 124 -12.90 -2.04 6.43
C VAL A 124 -11.40 -2.15 6.67
N LYS A 125 -10.62 -1.97 5.62
CA LYS A 125 -9.18 -1.80 5.71
C LYS A 125 -8.91 -0.41 6.31
N PRO A 126 -8.18 -0.30 7.43
CA PRO A 126 -7.84 0.99 7.98
C PRO A 126 -6.97 1.79 7.01
N GLY A 127 -7.07 3.11 7.10
CA GLY A 127 -6.19 4.01 6.37
C GLY A 127 -4.72 3.74 6.68
N CYS A 128 -3.85 3.90 5.68
CA CYS A 128 -2.40 3.87 5.88
C CYS A 128 -1.96 5.21 6.45
N MET A 129 -1.17 5.19 7.52
CA MET A 129 -0.55 6.39 8.09
C MET A 129 0.96 6.33 7.92
N PRO A 130 1.62 7.47 7.64
CA PRO A 130 3.08 7.53 7.66
C PRO A 130 3.61 7.28 9.08
N PRO A 131 4.89 6.89 9.22
CA PRO A 131 5.54 6.82 10.51
C PRO A 131 5.50 8.19 11.20
N VAL A 132 5.16 8.20 12.49
CA VAL A 132 5.12 9.42 13.30
C VAL A 132 6.52 9.68 13.84
N TYR A 133 7.09 10.84 13.48
CA TYR A 133 8.29 11.37 14.12
C TYR A 133 7.92 12.07 15.43
N PHE A 134 8.69 11.80 16.48
CA PHE A 134 8.53 12.43 17.79
C PHE A 134 9.67 13.42 18.00
N GLU A 135 9.41 14.69 18.33
CA GLU A 135 10.40 15.80 18.49
C GLU A 135 11.78 15.47 19.12
N ASP A 136 11.88 14.41 19.93
CA ASP A 136 13.13 13.88 20.52
C ASP A 136 14.01 13.08 19.53
N ASP A 137 13.52 12.77 18.32
CA ASP A 137 14.21 12.01 17.26
C ASP A 137 15.07 12.87 16.32
N GLY A 138 15.27 14.14 16.67
CA GLY A 138 16.19 15.02 15.96
C GLY A 138 15.56 15.62 14.71
N THR A 139 14.40 16.26 14.89
CA THR A 139 13.75 17.07 13.85
C THR A 139 14.52 18.37 13.65
N ALA A 140 15.68 18.29 12.98
CA ALA A 140 16.17 19.44 12.26
C ALA A 140 15.10 19.81 11.22
N GLU A 141 14.73 21.09 11.14
CA GLU A 141 13.77 21.53 10.11
C GLU A 141 14.27 21.06 8.75
N MET A 142 13.42 20.30 8.05
CA MET A 142 13.71 19.85 6.69
C MET A 142 13.98 21.11 5.86
N PRO A 143 15.14 21.24 5.20
CA PRO A 143 15.42 22.41 4.39
C PRO A 143 14.31 22.63 3.38
N GLU A 144 13.84 23.88 3.23
CA GLU A 144 12.87 24.22 2.20
C GLU A 144 13.52 24.08 0.82
N GLY A 145 13.16 23.03 0.10
CA GLY A 145 13.48 22.82 -1.32
C GLY A 145 14.59 21.79 -1.60
N ASP A 146 14.60 21.30 -2.84
CA ASP A 146 15.57 20.31 -3.36
C ASP A 146 16.97 20.93 -3.65
N ASP A 147 17.17 22.21 -3.35
CA ASP A 147 18.38 23.00 -3.68
C ASP A 147 19.52 22.84 -2.64
N VAL A 148 19.60 21.69 -1.97
CA VAL A 148 20.72 21.43 -1.05
C VAL A 148 21.97 21.10 -1.89
N PRO A 149 23.11 21.80 -1.71
CA PRO A 149 24.31 21.51 -2.47
C PRO A 149 24.79 20.07 -2.23
N ILE A 150 24.82 19.35 -3.33
CA ILE A 150 25.31 17.97 -3.49
C ILE A 150 26.80 17.84 -3.14
N SER A 151 27.16 16.69 -2.54
CA SER A 151 28.49 16.19 -2.12
C SER A 151 29.01 16.47 -0.69
N GLN A 152 28.16 16.36 0.34
CA GLN A 152 28.67 16.15 1.71
C GLN A 152 28.72 14.65 2.05
N ASN A 153 29.89 14.13 2.42
CA ASN A 153 29.98 12.77 2.96
C ASN A 153 29.52 12.78 4.43
N LEU A 154 28.29 12.34 4.66
CA LEU A 154 27.66 12.25 5.98
C LEU A 154 27.82 10.87 6.65
N THR A 155 28.67 9.98 6.11
CA THR A 155 28.86 8.61 6.63
C THR A 155 29.25 8.59 8.11
N ASN A 156 29.99 9.60 8.57
CA ASN A 156 30.41 9.72 9.96
C ASN A 156 29.25 10.01 10.93
N ASN A 157 28.12 10.51 10.42
CA ASN A 157 26.93 10.80 11.21
C ASN A 157 26.00 9.57 11.32
N GLN A 158 26.26 8.52 10.54
CA GLN A 158 25.46 7.29 10.52
C GLN A 158 25.91 6.30 11.60
N GLY A 159 25.66 6.66 12.87
CA GLY A 159 26.04 5.86 14.04
C GLY A 159 25.41 4.45 14.07
N TYR A 160 24.24 4.28 13.45
CA TYR A 160 23.53 3.00 13.35
C TYR A 160 24.33 1.90 12.62
N LEU A 161 25.34 2.28 11.84
CA LEU A 161 26.25 1.35 11.15
C LEU A 161 27.35 0.75 12.07
N ASN A 162 27.55 1.31 13.26
CA ASN A 162 28.57 0.84 14.23
C ASN A 162 28.14 -0.48 14.90
N ALA A 163 29.09 -1.15 15.55
CA ALA A 163 28.78 -2.29 16.41
C ALA A 163 27.88 -1.92 17.59
N ALA A 164 27.24 -2.94 18.18
CA ALA A 164 26.50 -2.77 19.43
C ALA A 164 27.40 -2.15 20.52
N PRO A 165 26.86 -1.27 21.39
CA PRO A 165 25.44 -0.94 21.54
C PRO A 165 24.94 0.20 20.64
N GLN A 166 25.79 0.82 19.81
CA GLN A 166 25.37 1.97 19.00
C GLN A 166 24.59 1.61 17.74
N GLY A 167 24.80 0.41 17.20
CA GLY A 167 24.19 0.01 15.93
C GLY A 167 24.19 -1.49 15.69
N VAL A 168 24.06 -1.86 14.42
CA VAL A 168 23.85 -3.25 13.96
C VAL A 168 25.12 -3.91 13.40
N ASP A 169 26.28 -3.28 13.56
CA ASP A 169 27.58 -3.75 13.04
C ASP A 169 27.62 -3.97 11.52
N ALA A 170 26.92 -3.14 10.76
CA ALA A 170 26.83 -3.24 9.31
C ALA A 170 28.21 -3.18 8.63
N ARG A 171 29.16 -2.40 9.19
CA ARG A 171 30.52 -2.29 8.65
C ARG A 171 31.30 -3.60 8.73
N TYR A 172 31.14 -4.38 9.80
CA TYR A 172 31.71 -5.71 9.88
C TYR A 172 31.06 -6.65 8.86
N ALA A 173 29.72 -6.63 8.75
CA ALA A 173 28.99 -7.46 7.80
C ALA A 173 29.46 -7.24 6.36
N TRP A 174 29.72 -6.00 5.94
CA TRP A 174 30.24 -5.68 4.60
C TRP A 174 31.58 -6.33 4.25
N THR A 175 32.35 -6.81 5.23
CA THR A 175 33.61 -7.54 5.01
C THR A 175 33.40 -9.01 4.64
N LEU A 176 32.20 -9.55 4.87
CA LEU A 176 31.85 -10.94 4.59
C LEU A 176 31.33 -11.08 3.15
N PRO A 177 31.53 -12.25 2.50
CA PRO A 177 30.95 -12.53 1.20
C PRO A 177 29.42 -12.33 1.20
N GLY A 178 28.91 -11.56 0.26
CA GLY A 178 27.48 -11.22 0.18
C GLY A 178 27.00 -10.19 1.20
N GLY A 179 27.83 -9.77 2.16
CA GLY A 179 27.44 -8.85 3.24
C GLY A 179 27.04 -7.45 2.79
N ARG A 180 27.32 -7.09 1.52
CA ARG A 180 26.84 -5.86 0.87
C ARG A 180 25.50 -6.02 0.14
N GLY A 181 24.82 -7.17 0.28
CA GLY A 181 23.53 -7.45 -0.34
C GLY A 181 23.60 -7.96 -1.79
N ASN A 182 24.75 -8.47 -2.25
CA ASN A 182 24.86 -8.98 -3.61
C ASN A 182 23.89 -10.15 -3.86
N GLY A 183 23.03 -10.02 -4.87
CA GLY A 183 22.00 -11.00 -5.18
C GLY A 183 20.74 -10.90 -4.31
N VAL A 184 20.62 -9.85 -3.49
CA VAL A 184 19.41 -9.57 -2.70
C VAL A 184 18.60 -8.48 -3.41
N ASN A 185 17.33 -8.76 -3.65
CA ASN A 185 16.36 -7.78 -4.14
C ASN A 185 15.51 -7.30 -2.98
N ILE A 186 15.32 -5.98 -2.87
CA ILE A 186 14.48 -5.35 -1.85
C ILE A 186 13.34 -4.65 -2.59
N ILE A 187 12.11 -4.93 -2.16
CA ILE A 187 10.91 -4.20 -2.58
C ILE A 187 10.49 -3.37 -1.38
N ASP A 188 10.44 -2.06 -1.59
CA ASP A 188 10.08 -1.10 -0.57
C ASP A 188 8.71 -0.49 -0.89
N ILE A 189 7.79 -0.54 0.07
CA ILE A 189 6.40 -0.09 -0.09
C ILE A 189 6.22 1.20 0.71
N GLU A 190 6.42 2.32 0.03
CA GLU A 190 6.45 3.66 0.61
C GLU A 190 5.59 4.64 -0.21
N GLY A 191 5.45 5.87 0.29
CA GLY A 191 4.75 6.95 -0.43
C GLY A 191 5.43 7.35 -1.74
N GLY A 192 6.75 7.28 -1.79
CA GLY A 192 7.52 7.56 -2.99
C GLY A 192 9.02 7.62 -2.78
N TRP A 193 9.76 7.71 -3.88
CA TRP A 193 11.22 7.77 -3.94
C TRP A 193 11.67 8.88 -4.90
N ASN A 194 12.71 9.65 -4.55
CA ASN A 194 13.35 10.56 -5.48
C ASN A 194 14.42 9.82 -6.30
N PHE A 195 13.99 9.22 -7.40
CA PHE A 195 14.91 8.51 -8.30
C PHE A 195 15.96 9.41 -8.99
N SER A 196 15.87 10.73 -8.84
CA SER A 196 16.88 11.67 -9.35
C SER A 196 18.00 11.99 -8.33
N HIS A 197 17.86 11.55 -7.08
CA HIS A 197 18.84 11.77 -6.02
C HIS A 197 20.20 11.16 -6.38
N GLU A 198 21.30 11.87 -6.12
CA GLU A 198 22.64 11.48 -6.57
C GLU A 198 23.14 10.15 -5.97
N ASP A 199 22.86 9.92 -4.69
CA ASP A 199 23.25 8.70 -3.97
C ASP A 199 22.37 7.48 -4.31
N LEU A 200 21.29 7.67 -5.07
CA LEU A 200 20.35 6.61 -5.48
C LEU A 200 20.48 6.25 -6.98
N ARG A 201 21.58 6.63 -7.62
CA ARG A 201 21.81 6.32 -9.04
C ARG A 201 22.22 4.87 -9.30
N THR A 202 22.59 4.13 -8.25
CA THR A 202 23.05 2.74 -8.33
C THR A 202 22.17 1.84 -7.48
N ASN A 203 21.93 0.61 -7.94
CA ASN A 203 21.10 -0.40 -7.26
C ASN A 203 19.62 -0.02 -7.11
N VAL A 204 19.08 0.77 -8.05
CA VAL A 204 17.66 1.14 -8.09
C VAL A 204 16.96 0.43 -9.24
N GLY A 205 15.88 -0.29 -8.92
CA GLY A 205 15.01 -0.97 -9.89
C GLY A 205 13.89 -0.10 -10.46
N GLY A 206 13.72 1.11 -9.91
CA GLY A 206 12.62 2.03 -10.26
C GLY A 206 11.30 1.66 -9.57
N LEU A 207 10.22 2.30 -10.03
CA LEU A 207 8.87 2.05 -9.53
C LEU A 207 8.33 0.73 -10.10
N LEU A 208 8.03 -0.23 -9.23
CA LEU A 208 7.45 -1.52 -9.62
C LEU A 208 5.92 -1.48 -9.74
N GLY A 209 5.23 -0.63 -8.98
CA GLY A 209 3.78 -0.49 -9.02
C GLY A 209 3.28 0.68 -8.17
N GLY A 210 2.05 1.14 -8.46
CA GLY A 210 1.43 2.29 -7.81
C GLY A 210 1.80 3.64 -8.44
N THR A 211 1.58 4.72 -7.70
CA THR A 211 1.91 6.08 -8.11
C THR A 211 3.01 6.62 -7.21
N ASN A 212 4.17 6.97 -7.77
CA ASN A 212 5.22 7.62 -7.01
C ASN A 212 4.77 9.03 -6.60
N SER A 213 4.57 9.27 -5.30
CA SER A 213 4.14 10.58 -4.82
C SER A 213 5.09 11.69 -5.30
N ILE A 214 4.55 12.87 -5.57
CA ILE A 214 5.34 14.08 -5.89
C ILE A 214 5.49 15.01 -4.68
N ASP A 215 4.83 14.69 -3.57
CA ASP A 215 4.94 15.43 -2.33
C ASP A 215 6.28 15.10 -1.65
N PRO A 216 7.18 16.08 -1.43
CA PRO A 216 8.45 15.86 -0.75
C PRO A 216 8.30 15.24 0.64
N GLN A 217 7.18 15.47 1.33
CA GLN A 217 6.92 14.86 2.65
C GLN A 217 6.65 13.36 2.59
N TRP A 218 6.33 12.83 1.42
CA TRP A 218 6.07 11.41 1.16
C TRP A 218 7.19 10.71 0.40
N ARG A 219 8.22 11.45 -0.03
CA ARG A 219 9.36 10.89 -0.74
C ARG A 219 10.47 10.54 0.24
N CYS A 220 10.83 9.27 0.27
CA CYS A 220 12.15 8.88 0.77
C CYS A 220 13.20 9.45 -0.19
N LEU A 221 14.18 10.17 0.38
CA LEU A 221 15.39 10.74 -0.25
C LEU A 221 15.22 11.19 -1.69
#